data_AF-A0A1N6SJL5-F1
#
_entry.id   AF-A0A1N6SJL5-F1
#
_cell.length_a   1.000
_cell.length_b   1.000
_cell.length_c   1.000
_cell.angle_alpha   90.00
_cell.angle_beta   90.00
_cell.angle_gamma   90.00
#
_symmetry.space_group_name_H-M   'P 1'
#
loop_
_entity.id
_entity.type
_entity.pdbx_description
1 polymer ?
#
loop_
_entity_poly.entity_id
_entity_poly.type
_entity_poly.pdbx_seq_one_letter_code
_entity_poly.pdbx_strand_id
1 'polypeptide(L)'
;MKIQPKPSIVPLPAPRFLPRRTRTKLLPLEPCVTNSHAFHLNLLKIAYNNLTQQADFKDDQVESVNIEFLNQFASLVEAYEQHQPGAYDQGQDVLVRMVRSYPQYVHLVARDLFWLFGGECLHFMSDEEIGQFQQLDEALSEAEAQQHEVDYLQLRQAVLDPGSDTRH
;
A
#
# COMPACT_ATOMS: atom_id res chain seq x y z
N MET A 1 -69.87 -19.25 -35.91
CA MET A 1 -68.52 -18.66 -36.06
C MET A 1 -67.49 -19.76 -35.77
N LYS A 2 -66.50 -19.87 -36.66
CA LYS A 2 -65.49 -20.93 -36.71
C LYS A 2 -64.53 -20.81 -35.52
N ILE A 3 -64.34 -21.87 -34.73
CA ILE A 3 -63.17 -21.98 -33.84
C ILE A 3 -62.35 -23.15 -34.36
N GLN A 4 -61.22 -22.80 -34.96
CA GLN A 4 -60.21 -23.72 -35.49
C GLN A 4 -59.53 -24.49 -34.35
N PRO A 5 -59.16 -25.76 -34.55
CA PRO A 5 -58.19 -26.43 -33.69
C PRO A 5 -56.77 -26.03 -34.14
N LYS A 6 -55.91 -25.65 -33.21
CA LYS A 6 -54.47 -25.49 -33.47
C LYS A 6 -53.65 -25.93 -32.25
N PRO A 7 -52.39 -26.31 -32.47
CA PRO A 7 -51.87 -27.59 -32.04
C PRO A 7 -50.53 -27.43 -31.28
N SER A 8 -49.88 -28.57 -31.05
CA SER A 8 -48.43 -28.69 -30.89
C SER A 8 -47.90 -28.27 -29.52
N ILE A 9 -47.88 -29.24 -28.60
CA ILE A 9 -46.97 -29.24 -27.45
C ILE A 9 -45.55 -29.30 -28.02
N VAL A 10 -44.85 -28.17 -27.94
CA VAL A 10 -43.43 -28.09 -28.26
C VAL A 10 -42.67 -28.70 -27.07
N PRO A 11 -41.74 -29.65 -27.28
CA PRO A 11 -40.97 -30.21 -26.17
C PRO A 11 -40.01 -29.15 -25.62
N LEU A 12 -40.00 -29.02 -24.28
CA LEU A 12 -39.05 -28.18 -23.55
C LEU A 12 -37.60 -28.59 -23.90
N PRO A 13 -36.69 -27.63 -24.17
CA PRO A 13 -35.29 -27.95 -24.37
C PRO A 13 -34.68 -28.46 -23.06
N ALA A 14 -33.96 -29.58 -23.16
CA ALA A 14 -33.20 -30.16 -22.06
C ALA A 14 -32.23 -29.15 -21.43
N PRO A 15 -31.96 -29.23 -20.11
CA PRO A 15 -31.03 -28.33 -19.45
C PRO A 15 -29.64 -28.46 -20.08
N ARG A 16 -29.15 -27.38 -20.68
CA ARG A 16 -27.75 -27.26 -21.11
C ARG A 16 -26.89 -27.40 -19.88
N PHE A 17 -26.31 -28.58 -19.70
CA PHE A 17 -25.11 -28.74 -18.89
C PHE A 17 -24.05 -27.81 -19.46
N LEU A 18 -23.84 -26.68 -18.78
CA LEU A 18 -22.68 -25.85 -19.03
C LEU A 18 -21.44 -26.75 -18.87
N PRO A 19 -20.54 -26.81 -19.86
CA PRO A 19 -19.27 -27.50 -19.66
C PRO A 19 -18.59 -26.87 -18.45
N ARG A 20 -18.16 -27.72 -17.51
CA ARG A 20 -17.34 -27.35 -16.37
C ARG A 20 -16.31 -26.34 -16.84
N ARG A 21 -16.29 -25.17 -16.19
CA ARG A 21 -15.35 -24.06 -16.43
C ARG A 21 -14.04 -24.65 -16.92
N THR A 22 -13.76 -24.41 -18.19
CA THR A 22 -12.42 -24.55 -18.74
C THR A 22 -11.50 -23.87 -17.73
N ARG A 23 -10.56 -24.65 -17.21
CA ARG A 23 -9.42 -24.21 -16.43
C ARG A 23 -8.91 -22.95 -17.13
N THR A 24 -9.24 -21.77 -16.61
CA THR A 24 -8.62 -20.53 -17.07
C THR A 24 -7.14 -20.85 -17.03
N LYS A 25 -6.50 -20.82 -18.20
CA LYS A 25 -5.03 -20.78 -18.27
C LYS A 25 -4.68 -19.68 -17.27
N LEU A 26 -4.12 -20.10 -16.14
CA LEU A 26 -3.40 -19.22 -15.25
C LEU A 26 -2.32 -18.67 -16.18
N LEU A 27 -2.59 -17.50 -16.77
CA LEU A 27 -1.53 -16.65 -17.26
C LEU A 27 -0.52 -16.63 -16.11
N PRO A 28 0.78 -16.84 -16.37
CA PRO A 28 1.78 -16.50 -15.38
C PRO A 28 1.36 -15.13 -14.86
N LEU A 29 1.13 -15.04 -13.56
CA LEU A 29 0.96 -13.74 -12.95
C LEU A 29 2.34 -13.13 -13.17
N GLU A 30 2.50 -12.38 -14.26
CA GLU A 30 3.68 -11.54 -14.45
C GLU A 30 3.82 -10.83 -13.10
N PRO A 31 4.95 -11.00 -12.38
CA PRO A 31 5.10 -10.36 -11.09
C PRO A 31 4.78 -8.89 -11.32
N CYS A 32 3.72 -8.39 -10.67
CA CYS A 32 3.36 -7.00 -10.77
C CYS A 32 4.55 -6.25 -10.21
N VAL A 33 5.33 -5.60 -11.08
CA VAL A 33 6.49 -4.83 -10.68
C VAL A 33 6.01 -3.82 -9.67
N THR A 34 6.37 -4.05 -8.40
CA THR A 34 5.88 -3.19 -7.33
C THR A 34 6.55 -1.84 -7.49
N ASN A 35 5.74 -0.82 -7.79
CA ASN A 35 6.24 0.53 -7.90
C ASN A 35 6.49 1.12 -6.50
N SER A 36 7.61 1.82 -6.34
CA SER A 36 7.99 2.48 -5.07
C SER A 36 6.87 3.38 -4.52
N HIS A 37 6.24 4.20 -5.36
CA HIS A 37 5.15 5.08 -4.94
C HIS A 37 3.95 4.28 -4.39
N ALA A 38 3.53 3.26 -5.12
CA ALA A 38 2.40 2.41 -4.72
C ALA A 38 2.68 1.67 -3.41
N PHE A 39 3.92 1.22 -3.20
CA PHE A 39 4.36 0.60 -1.95
C PHE A 39 4.26 1.58 -0.77
N HIS A 40 4.85 2.76 -0.90
CA HIS A 40 4.82 3.79 0.15
C HIS A 40 3.41 4.30 0.45
N LEU A 41 2.56 4.43 -0.58
CA LEU A 41 1.15 4.80 -0.39
C LEU A 41 0.41 3.74 0.44
N ASN A 42 0.71 2.45 0.22
CA ASN A 42 0.15 1.38 1.03
C ASN A 42 0.59 1.50 2.50
N LEU A 43 1.88 1.77 2.74
CA LEU A 43 2.39 1.98 4.09
C LEU A 43 1.72 3.17 4.80
N LEU A 44 1.49 4.29 4.11
CA LEU A 44 0.73 5.42 4.65
C LEU A 44 -0.70 5.01 5.04
N LYS A 45 -1.40 4.27 4.18
CA LYS A 45 -2.76 3.78 4.44
C LYS A 45 -2.81 2.80 5.62
N ILE A 46 -1.82 1.91 5.73
CA ILE A 46 -1.68 0.98 6.87
C ILE A 46 -1.43 1.76 8.16
N ALA A 47 -0.48 2.69 8.16
CA ALA A 47 -0.16 3.53 9.31
C ALA A 47 -1.40 4.30 9.80
N TYR A 48 -2.12 4.95 8.88
CA TYR A 48 -3.37 5.64 9.19
C TYR A 48 -4.41 4.70 9.81
N ASN A 49 -4.65 3.53 9.22
CA ASN A 49 -5.60 2.56 9.74
C ASN A 49 -5.22 2.12 11.17
N ASN A 50 -3.95 1.78 11.39
CA ASN A 50 -3.45 1.37 12.71
C ASN A 50 -3.60 2.48 13.76
N LEU A 51 -3.36 3.75 13.38
CA LEU A 51 -3.53 4.89 14.25
C LEU A 51 -5.00 5.07 14.65
N THR A 52 -5.95 4.98 13.71
CA THR A 52 -7.38 5.12 14.03
C THR A 52 -7.92 4.05 14.99
N GLN A 53 -7.21 2.94 15.18
CA GLN A 53 -7.59 1.91 16.14
C GLN A 53 -7.07 2.13 17.56
N GLN A 54 -6.20 3.12 17.77
CA GLN A 54 -5.64 3.39 19.09
C GLN A 54 -6.64 4.12 20.00
N ALA A 55 -6.49 3.91 21.31
CA ALA A 55 -7.40 4.48 22.31
C ALA A 55 -7.54 6.01 22.18
N ASP A 56 -6.43 6.71 21.92
CA ASP A 56 -6.37 8.16 21.78
C ASP A 56 -7.17 8.71 20.58
N PHE A 57 -7.52 7.86 19.61
CA PHE A 57 -8.17 8.25 18.34
C PHE A 57 -9.53 7.58 18.09
N LYS A 58 -9.93 6.60 18.90
CA LYS A 58 -11.13 5.77 18.69
C LYS A 58 -12.33 6.14 19.56
N ASP A 59 -12.09 6.72 20.74
CA ASP A 59 -13.13 6.96 21.75
C ASP A 59 -14.12 8.06 21.32
N ASP A 60 -15.36 8.03 21.80
CA ASP A 60 -16.37 9.08 21.52
C ASP A 60 -15.99 10.45 22.09
N GLN A 61 -14.94 10.52 22.93
CA GLN A 61 -14.37 11.73 23.52
C GLN A 61 -12.97 12.05 22.98
N VAL A 62 -12.69 11.80 21.69
CA VAL A 62 -11.40 12.21 21.08
C VAL A 62 -11.20 13.71 21.24
N GLU A 63 -10.03 14.10 21.75
CA GLU A 63 -9.65 15.51 21.85
C GLU A 63 -9.55 16.17 20.46
N SER A 64 -9.91 17.45 20.36
CA SER A 64 -9.88 18.18 19.08
C SER A 64 -8.51 18.14 18.40
N VAL A 65 -7.42 18.15 19.18
CA VAL A 65 -6.04 18.05 18.68
C VAL A 65 -5.75 16.71 18.01
N ASN A 66 -6.34 15.62 18.51
CA ASN A 66 -6.19 14.27 17.94
C ASN A 66 -7.01 14.14 16.65
N ILE A 67 -8.20 14.73 16.61
CA ILE A 67 -9.02 14.81 15.38
C ILE A 67 -8.28 15.60 14.31
N GLU A 68 -7.70 16.74 14.66
CA GLU A 68 -6.91 17.56 13.73
C GLU A 68 -5.73 16.80 13.15
N PHE A 69 -4.99 16.07 14.01
CA PHE A 69 -3.88 15.22 13.57
C PHE A 69 -4.34 14.14 12.57
N LEU A 70 -5.43 13.42 12.85
CA LEU A 70 -5.96 12.42 11.92
C LEU A 70 -6.40 13.04 10.59
N ASN A 71 -7.02 14.22 10.62
CA ASN A 71 -7.40 14.93 9.40
C ASN A 71 -6.16 15.36 8.58
N GLN A 72 -5.10 15.82 9.23
CA GLN A 72 -3.83 16.15 8.57
C GLN A 72 -3.19 14.91 7.95
N PHE A 73 -3.22 13.77 8.66
CA PHE A 73 -2.71 12.50 8.14
C PHE A 73 -3.55 12.01 6.94
N ALA A 74 -4.88 12.06 7.03
CA ALA A 74 -5.76 11.69 5.92
C ALA A 74 -5.50 12.56 4.68
N SER A 75 -5.37 13.88 4.88
CA SER A 75 -5.01 14.81 3.80
C SER A 75 -3.65 14.49 3.17
N LEU A 76 -2.66 14.07 3.97
CA LEU A 76 -1.36 13.62 3.46
C LEU A 76 -1.51 12.38 2.55
N VAL A 77 -2.29 11.39 2.97
CA VAL A 77 -2.54 10.18 2.16
C VAL A 77 -3.10 10.56 0.79
N GLU A 78 -4.09 11.45 0.76
CA GLU A 78 -4.70 11.94 -0.49
C GLU A 78 -3.72 12.75 -1.34
N ALA A 79 -2.95 13.66 -0.72
CA ALA A 79 -1.96 14.48 -1.41
C ALA A 79 -0.86 13.61 -2.03
N TYR A 80 -0.37 12.61 -1.30
CA TYR A 80 0.64 11.67 -1.79
C TYR A 80 0.09 10.77 -2.91
N GLU A 81 -1.13 10.25 -2.78
CA GLU A 81 -1.80 9.46 -3.84
C GLU A 81 -1.93 10.25 -5.15
N GLN A 82 -2.26 11.53 -5.06
CA GLN A 82 -2.42 12.43 -6.20
C GLN A 82 -1.10 13.04 -6.71
N HIS A 83 0.06 12.63 -6.16
CA HIS A 83 1.37 13.18 -6.51
C HIS A 83 1.43 14.71 -6.37
N GLN A 84 0.77 15.25 -5.34
CA GLN A 84 0.78 16.70 -5.13
C GLN A 84 2.18 17.18 -4.72
N PRO A 85 2.63 18.35 -5.22
CA PRO A 85 3.97 18.86 -4.92
C PRO A 85 4.26 19.04 -3.42
N GLY A 86 3.25 19.42 -2.63
CA GLY A 86 3.39 19.64 -1.18
C GLY A 86 3.31 18.37 -0.32
N ALA A 87 3.13 17.18 -0.92
CA ALA A 87 2.94 15.95 -0.16
C ALA A 87 4.19 15.56 0.66
N TYR A 88 5.39 15.87 0.16
CA TYR A 88 6.63 15.55 0.86
C TYR A 88 6.83 16.43 2.11
N ASP A 89 6.63 17.74 1.97
CA ASP A 89 6.71 18.69 3.08
C ASP A 89 5.64 18.39 4.14
N GLN A 90 4.39 18.15 3.70
CA GLN A 90 3.30 17.75 4.60
C GLN A 90 3.61 16.43 5.30
N GLY A 91 4.23 15.48 4.60
CA GLY A 91 4.59 14.17 5.16
C GLY A 91 5.63 14.28 6.27
N GLN A 92 6.63 15.13 6.07
CA GLN A 92 7.62 15.45 7.09
C GLN A 92 6.95 16.07 8.32
N ASP A 93 6.12 17.09 8.14
CA ASP A 93 5.42 17.75 9.25
C ASP A 93 4.55 16.78 10.05
N VAL A 94 3.78 15.94 9.37
CA VAL A 94 2.90 14.94 10.00
C VAL A 94 3.70 13.89 10.77
N LEU A 95 4.77 13.34 10.20
CA LEU A 95 5.58 12.34 10.89
C LEU A 95 6.37 12.92 12.07
N VAL A 96 6.95 14.12 11.92
CA VAL A 96 7.64 14.81 13.02
C VAL A 96 6.67 15.11 14.17
N ARG A 97 5.46 15.61 13.85
CA ARG A 97 4.39 15.82 14.84
C ARG A 97 4.01 14.50 15.51
N MET A 98 3.89 13.42 14.75
CA MET A 98 3.55 12.10 15.28
C MET A 98 4.60 11.61 16.30
N VAL A 99 5.89 11.69 15.98
CA VAL A 99 6.95 11.25 16.89
C VAL A 99 6.97 12.07 18.19
N ARG A 100 6.73 13.39 18.08
CA ARG A 100 6.75 14.30 19.23
C ARG A 100 5.51 14.17 20.12
N SER A 101 4.33 14.07 19.53
CA SER A 101 3.05 14.08 20.25
C SER A 101 2.57 12.68 20.64
N TYR A 102 2.95 11.66 19.87
CA TYR A 102 2.51 10.27 20.08
C TYR A 102 3.68 9.28 20.00
N PRO A 103 4.74 9.45 20.83
CA PRO A 103 5.92 8.58 20.81
C PRO A 103 5.58 7.10 21.01
N GLN A 104 4.49 6.81 21.75
CA GLN A 104 3.99 5.46 21.95
C GLN A 104 3.53 4.77 20.66
N TYR A 105 3.17 5.51 19.61
CA TYR A 105 2.64 4.96 18.34
C TYR A 105 3.66 4.95 17.20
N VAL A 106 4.88 5.42 17.43
CA VAL A 106 5.94 5.47 16.39
C VAL A 106 6.22 4.09 15.78
N HIS A 107 6.11 3.03 16.58
CA HIS A 107 6.30 1.65 16.12
C HIS A 107 5.22 1.14 15.15
N LEU A 108 4.08 1.84 15.03
CA LEU A 108 3.01 1.51 14.07
C LEU A 108 3.31 2.03 12.66
N VAL A 109 4.34 2.86 12.52
CA VAL A 109 4.76 3.47 11.26
C VAL A 109 6.03 2.80 10.74
N ALA A 110 5.99 2.41 9.47
CA ALA A 110 7.13 1.78 8.82
C ALA A 110 8.32 2.74 8.68
N ARG A 111 9.54 2.21 8.84
CA ARG A 111 10.79 2.97 8.72
C ARG A 111 10.96 3.62 7.34
N ASP A 112 10.45 2.96 6.30
CA ASP A 112 10.40 3.47 4.93
C ASP A 112 9.76 4.85 4.82
N LEU A 113 8.75 5.17 5.63
CA LEU A 113 8.11 6.49 5.56
C LEU A 113 9.03 7.59 6.11
N PHE A 114 9.89 7.28 7.07
CA PHE A 114 10.88 8.24 7.57
C PHE A 114 11.97 8.51 6.52
N TRP A 115 12.40 7.48 5.79
CA TRP A 115 13.31 7.62 4.66
C TRP A 115 12.66 8.42 3.51
N LEU A 116 11.44 8.04 3.11
CA LEU A 116 10.69 8.64 2.01
C LEU A 116 10.54 10.16 2.13
N PHE A 117 10.13 10.65 3.30
CA PHE A 117 9.91 12.08 3.50
C PHE A 117 11.21 12.83 3.82
N GLY A 118 12.23 12.13 4.31
CA GLY A 118 13.56 12.69 4.52
C GLY A 118 13.62 13.88 5.47
N GLY A 119 14.69 14.67 5.35
CA GLY A 119 14.97 15.85 6.18
C GLY A 119 14.88 15.55 7.68
N GLU A 120 13.99 16.24 8.41
CA GLU A 120 13.83 16.08 9.85
C GLU A 120 13.43 14.65 10.27
N CYS A 121 12.80 13.88 9.38
CA CYS A 121 12.43 12.49 9.64
C CYS A 121 13.66 11.57 9.79
N LEU A 122 14.77 11.89 9.11
CA LEU A 122 15.99 11.10 9.16
C LEU A 122 16.65 11.11 10.53
N HIS A 123 16.41 12.16 11.34
CA HIS A 123 16.89 12.22 12.72
C HIS A 123 16.29 11.15 13.64
N PHE A 124 15.20 10.49 13.22
CA PHE A 124 14.57 9.40 13.96
C PHE A 124 15.01 8.00 13.48
N MET A 125 15.98 7.95 12.57
CA MET A 125 16.60 6.72 12.08
C MET A 125 18.02 6.59 12.64
N SER A 126 18.44 5.36 12.89
CA SER A 126 19.83 5.06 13.23
C SER A 126 20.74 5.16 12.01
N ASP A 127 22.04 5.34 12.23
CA ASP A 127 23.04 5.35 11.14
C ASP A 127 23.04 4.05 10.35
N GLU A 128 22.76 2.91 11.00
CA GLU A 128 22.64 1.61 10.34
C GLU A 128 21.44 1.58 9.38
N GLU A 129 20.26 2.01 9.84
CA GLU A 129 19.06 2.10 8.98
C GLU A 129 19.30 3.05 7.81
N ILE A 130 19.89 4.23 8.06
CA ILE A 130 20.23 5.19 7.01
C ILE A 130 21.14 4.54 5.96
N GLY A 131 22.19 3.83 6.40
CA GLY A 131 23.10 3.13 5.48
C GLY A 131 22.41 2.04 4.64
N GLN A 132 21.46 1.31 5.22
CA GLN A 132 20.69 0.29 4.49
C GLN A 132 19.76 0.91 3.43
N PHE A 133 19.06 2.00 3.77
CA PHE A 133 18.20 2.69 2.81
C PHE A 133 19.00 3.43 1.73
N GLN A 134 20.18 3.95 2.04
CA GLN A 134 21.11 4.48 1.03
C GLN A 134 21.51 3.42 0.00
N GLN A 135 21.85 2.21 0.45
CA GLN A 135 22.17 1.10 -0.45
C GLN A 135 20.98 0.70 -1.34
N LEU A 136 19.76 0.78 -0.81
CA LEU A 136 18.54 0.52 -1.59
C LEU A 136 18.37 1.54 -2.72
N ASP A 137 18.56 2.83 -2.44
CA ASP A 137 18.46 3.90 -3.44
C ASP A 137 19.58 3.82 -4.49
N GLU A 138 20.80 3.47 -4.08
CA GLU A 138 21.91 3.20 -5.00
C GLU A 138 21.56 2.04 -5.95
N ALA A 139 21.06 0.93 -5.42
CA ALA A 139 20.68 -0.23 -6.25
C ALA A 139 19.51 0.07 -7.19
N LEU A 140 18.54 0.90 -6.78
CA LEU A 140 17.48 1.39 -7.67
C LEU A 140 18.06 2.24 -8.80
N SER A 141 18.92 3.19 -8.46
CA SER A 141 19.56 4.09 -9.44
C SER A 141 20.40 3.31 -10.46
N GLU A 142 21.14 2.29 -10.02
CA GLU A 142 21.91 1.41 -10.90
C GLU A 142 21.02 0.60 -11.85
N ALA A 143 19.89 0.08 -11.37
CA ALA A 143 18.95 -0.65 -12.19
C ALA A 143 18.26 0.23 -13.23
N GLU A 144 17.86 1.45 -12.85
CA GLU A 144 17.31 2.44 -13.78
C GLU A 144 18.32 2.82 -14.87
N ALA A 145 19.59 3.02 -14.50
CA ALA A 145 20.67 3.30 -15.45
C ALA A 145 20.89 2.14 -16.45
N GLN A 146 20.65 0.89 -16.03
CA GLN A 146 20.73 -0.30 -16.87
C GLN A 146 19.44 -0.59 -17.65
N GLN A 147 18.39 0.25 -17.49
CA GLN A 147 17.05 0.05 -18.05
C GLN A 147 16.45 -1.32 -17.67
N HIS A 148 16.80 -1.83 -16.49
CA HIS A 148 16.27 -3.07 -15.97
C HIS A 148 14.97 -2.80 -15.21
N GLU A 149 13.93 -3.56 -15.49
CA GLU A 149 12.68 -3.47 -14.75
C GLU A 149 12.88 -4.14 -13.38
N VAL A 150 12.82 -3.36 -12.29
CA VAL A 150 13.05 -3.85 -10.93
C VAL A 150 11.78 -3.78 -10.09
N ASP A 151 11.46 -4.90 -9.46
CA ASP A 151 10.46 -4.95 -8.40
C ASP A 151 11.05 -4.32 -7.11
N TYR A 152 10.51 -3.16 -6.72
CA TYR A 152 10.96 -2.43 -5.54
C TYR A 152 10.89 -3.28 -4.27
N LEU A 153 9.83 -4.09 -4.11
CA LEU A 153 9.65 -4.90 -2.90
C LEU A 153 10.72 -5.98 -2.80
N GLN A 154 11.02 -6.64 -3.93
CA GLN A 154 12.06 -7.67 -3.98
C GLN A 154 13.45 -7.08 -3.71
N LEU A 155 13.76 -5.93 -4.30
CA LEU A 155 15.03 -5.26 -4.05
C LEU A 155 15.16 -4.81 -2.59
N ARG A 156 14.11 -4.18 -2.04
CA ARG A 156 14.05 -3.78 -0.64
C ARG A 156 14.27 -4.96 0.30
N GLN A 157 13.64 -6.10 0.05
CA GLN A 157 13.84 -7.31 0.86
C GLN A 157 15.29 -7.79 0.80
N ALA A 158 15.90 -7.80 -0.39
CA ALA A 158 17.30 -8.22 -0.55
C ALA A 158 18.30 -7.32 0.20
N VAL A 159 18.03 -6.01 0.28
CA VAL A 159 18.92 -5.03 0.92
C VAL A 159 18.67 -4.92 2.42
N LEU A 160 17.42 -4.76 2.83
CA LEU A 160 17.06 -4.48 4.24
C LEU A 160 16.92 -5.74 5.09
N ASP A 161 16.67 -6.90 4.47
CA ASP A 161 16.53 -8.18 5.17
C ASP A 161 17.30 -9.31 4.45
N PRO A 162 18.64 -9.21 4.39
CA PRO A 162 19.47 -10.20 3.70
C PRO A 162 19.44 -11.59 4.36
N GLY A 163 18.76 -11.75 5.51
CA GLY A 163 18.66 -12.98 6.29
C GLY A 163 17.30 -13.71 6.20
N SER A 164 16.29 -13.13 5.56
CA SER A 164 14.93 -13.70 5.49
C SER A 164 14.74 -14.82 4.46
N ASP A 165 15.81 -15.32 3.83
CA ASP A 165 15.81 -16.53 3.00
C ASP A 165 15.50 -17.78 3.86
N THR A 166 14.23 -17.87 4.27
CA THR A 166 13.65 -19.03 4.90
C THR A 166 13.33 -20.02 3.79
N ARG A 167 14.32 -20.88 3.56
CA ARG A 167 14.17 -22.28 3.12
C ARG A 167 12.73 -22.77 3.31
N HIS A 168 12.04 -23.05 2.21
CA HIS A 168 10.90 -23.94 2.16
C HIS A 168 11.00 -24.89 0.98
#